data_AF-H0E503-F1
#
_entry.id   AF-H0E503-F1
#
_cell.length_a   1.000
_cell.length_b   1.000
_cell.length_c   1.000
_cell.angle_alpha   90.00
_cell.angle_beta   90.00
_cell.angle_gamma   90.00
#
_symmetry.space_group_name_H-M   'P 1'
#
loop_
_entity.id
_entity.type
_entity.pdbx_description
1 polymer ?
#
loop_
_entity_poly.entity_id
_entity_poly.type
_entity_poly.pdbx_seq_one_letter_code
_entity_poly.pdbx_strand_id
1 'polypeptide(L)'
;MRVGGTSEPGVGAAIVVGVGASRDCPSDELLALVDDALREAGRDRDAVVALASADVKADEPAVLDAAGALGVPTRFLAGEALAAVAVPTPSAVVAAAVGTPSVAEAAALLVAGDGDPLAARLLVAKRRSAHATCAIAEVLGDAAPTASGLLPGTPERTASGAPRRAPHPIEVESYRILRSRIDTSGLPPLSRAVTERTVHSVADVAFAETLVLDEDALRAGRQALLDGAPLIVDTRMAAAGITARETIVPLADPRAAAVARRTGSTRSAAAFGLAAADHPDGAVWAIGNAPTALFALLDEVAAGRVRPALVIGLPVGFVGAADSKAALARSGVPCLTNRGERGGTPVTVAAIHALLYHRDDQTIEEPPRP
;
A
#
# COMPACT_ATOMS: atom_id res chain seq x y z
N MET A 1 29.64 -40.15 26.79
CA MET A 1 30.30 -38.96 26.22
C MET A 1 29.19 -38.04 25.72
N ARG A 2 28.83 -37.02 26.50
CA ARG A 2 27.83 -36.01 26.10
C ARG A 2 28.56 -34.99 25.23
N VAL A 3 28.15 -34.86 23.98
CA VAL A 3 28.49 -33.74 23.10
C VAL A 3 27.17 -32.98 22.99
N GLY A 4 26.98 -31.88 23.70
CA GLY A 4 27.69 -30.62 23.45
C GLY A 4 26.82 -29.79 22.50
N GLY A 5 25.58 -29.51 22.91
CA GLY A 5 24.68 -28.62 22.17
C GLY A 5 25.17 -27.19 22.32
N THR A 6 25.78 -26.67 21.27
CA THR A 6 26.03 -25.23 21.14
C THR A 6 24.69 -24.57 20.86
N SER A 7 24.10 -23.99 21.89
CA SER A 7 23.03 -23.00 21.78
C SER A 7 23.52 -21.87 20.87
N GLU A 8 22.91 -21.73 19.70
CA GLU A 8 23.08 -20.54 18.87
C GLU A 8 22.76 -19.29 19.71
N PRO A 9 23.52 -18.19 19.57
CA PRO A 9 23.17 -16.94 20.22
C PRO A 9 21.81 -16.51 19.68
N GLY A 10 20.80 -16.51 20.56
CA GLY A 10 19.44 -16.16 20.20
C GLY A 10 19.43 -14.80 19.54
N VAL A 11 19.01 -14.77 18.27
CA VAL A 11 18.72 -13.52 17.56
C VAL A 11 17.64 -12.83 18.39
N GLY A 12 18.05 -11.85 19.19
CA GLY A 12 17.12 -11.02 19.95
C GLY A 12 16.17 -10.37 18.97
N ALA A 13 14.87 -10.52 19.18
CA ALA A 13 13.87 -9.93 18.30
C ALA A 13 14.13 -8.43 18.12
N ALA A 14 14.15 -7.97 16.87
CA ALA A 14 14.44 -6.60 16.52
C ALA A 14 13.43 -5.64 17.16
N ILE A 15 13.91 -4.50 17.64
CA ILE A 15 13.08 -3.51 18.34
C ILE A 15 13.25 -2.11 17.76
N VAL A 16 12.16 -1.36 17.74
CA VAL A 16 12.14 0.05 17.36
C VAL A 16 11.86 0.90 18.58
N VAL A 17 12.64 1.96 18.72
CA VAL A 17 12.49 2.94 19.80
C VAL A 17 11.75 4.15 19.26
N GLY A 18 10.53 4.39 19.73
CA GLY A 18 9.79 5.61 19.43
C GLY A 18 10.05 6.67 20.48
N VAL A 19 10.36 7.89 20.05
CA VAL A 19 10.70 9.00 20.93
C VAL A 19 9.90 10.25 20.62
N GLY A 20 9.73 11.11 21.63
CA GLY A 20 9.29 12.49 21.45
C GLY A 20 10.00 13.39 22.44
N ALA A 21 10.53 14.52 21.99
CA ALA A 21 11.24 15.49 22.81
C ALA A 21 10.61 16.88 22.68
N SER A 22 10.59 17.69 23.74
CA SER A 22 10.37 19.14 23.62
C SER A 22 11.55 19.81 22.91
N ARG A 23 11.37 21.04 22.41
CA ARG A 23 12.48 21.81 21.83
C ARG A 23 13.60 21.97 22.87
N ASP A 24 14.83 21.89 22.40
CA ASP A 24 16.05 22.04 23.20
C ASP A 24 16.18 20.98 24.31
N CYS A 25 15.61 19.79 24.09
CA CYS A 25 15.83 18.66 24.99
C CYS A 25 17.33 18.33 25.02
N PRO A 26 17.95 18.16 26.20
CA PRO A 26 19.33 17.69 26.26
C PRO A 26 19.47 16.30 25.63
N SER A 27 20.44 16.11 24.72
CA SER A 27 20.64 14.85 24.01
C SER A 27 21.01 13.69 24.95
N ASP A 28 21.73 13.97 26.03
CA ASP A 28 22.07 13.03 27.09
C ASP A 28 20.84 12.59 27.90
N GLU A 29 19.88 13.50 28.14
CA GLU A 29 18.60 13.19 28.79
C GLU A 29 17.78 12.19 27.95
N LEU A 30 17.65 12.42 26.63
CA LEU A 30 16.91 11.50 25.76
C LEU A 30 17.61 10.15 25.65
N LEU A 31 18.94 10.13 25.47
CA LEU A 31 19.69 8.88 25.37
C LEU A 31 19.61 8.07 26.67
N ALA A 32 19.69 8.72 27.83
CA ALA A 32 19.52 8.07 29.13
C ALA A 32 18.10 7.45 29.27
N LEU A 33 17.06 8.17 28.83
CA LEU A 33 15.69 7.67 28.82
C LEU A 33 15.53 6.43 27.92
N VAL A 34 16.20 6.41 26.76
CA VAL A 34 16.22 5.24 25.86
C VAL A 34 16.94 4.06 26.52
N ASP A 35 18.10 4.27 27.13
CA ASP A 35 18.84 3.22 27.83
C ASP A 35 18.06 2.63 29.00
N ASP A 36 17.32 3.47 29.74
CA ASP A 36 16.45 3.04 30.82
C ASP A 36 15.32 2.15 30.29
N ALA A 37 14.68 2.54 29.18
CA ALA A 37 13.63 1.76 28.54
C ALA A 37 14.17 0.42 28.00
N LEU A 38 15.38 0.39 27.42
CA LEU A 38 16.03 -0.84 26.95
C LEU A 38 16.32 -1.81 28.10
N ARG A 39 16.82 -1.29 29.22
CA ARG A 39 17.04 -2.07 30.44
C ARG A 39 15.73 -2.64 31.00
N GLU A 40 14.64 -1.88 30.96
CA GLU A 40 13.31 -2.38 31.35
C GLU A 40 12.81 -3.48 30.40
N ALA A 41 13.04 -3.35 29.09
CA ALA A 41 12.67 -4.34 28.09
C ALA A 41 13.52 -5.62 28.15
N GLY A 42 14.64 -5.61 28.89
CA GLY A 42 15.64 -6.67 28.85
C GLY A 42 16.23 -6.83 27.44
N ARG A 43 16.56 -5.71 26.78
CA ARG A 43 17.11 -5.65 25.42
C ARG A 43 18.38 -4.83 25.40
N ASP A 44 19.34 -5.26 24.59
CA ASP A 44 20.58 -4.52 24.34
C ASP A 44 20.40 -3.51 23.20
N ARG A 45 21.31 -2.53 23.11
CA ARG A 45 21.31 -1.53 22.03
C ARG A 45 21.40 -2.17 20.64
N ASP A 46 22.07 -3.31 20.52
CA ASP A 46 22.23 -4.04 19.25
C ASP A 46 20.91 -4.61 18.70
N ALA A 47 19.88 -4.74 19.54
CA ALA A 47 18.55 -5.13 19.10
C ALA A 47 17.77 -3.95 18.49
N VAL A 48 18.24 -2.71 18.69
CA VAL A 48 17.60 -1.51 18.13
C VAL A 48 17.95 -1.40 16.66
N VAL A 49 16.91 -1.26 15.84
CA VAL A 49 17.06 -1.23 14.38
C VAL A 49 16.60 0.08 13.75
N ALA A 50 15.84 0.89 14.49
CA ALA A 50 15.44 2.23 14.09
C ALA A 50 15.02 3.07 15.30
N LEU A 51 15.14 4.39 15.15
CA LEU A 51 14.57 5.38 16.06
C LEU A 51 13.44 6.13 15.34
N ALA A 52 12.25 6.22 15.95
CA ALA A 52 11.05 6.73 15.29
C ALA A 52 10.48 7.96 16.02
N SER A 53 10.01 8.97 15.29
CA SER A 53 9.44 10.20 15.86
C SER A 53 8.46 10.90 14.89
N ALA A 54 7.84 11.99 15.33
CA ALA A 54 7.02 12.85 14.46
C ALA A 54 7.88 13.69 13.52
N ASP A 55 7.41 13.95 12.30
CA ASP A 55 8.08 14.77 11.28
C ASP A 55 8.34 16.21 11.69
N VAL A 56 7.48 16.79 12.53
CA VAL A 56 7.72 18.11 13.15
C VAL A 56 8.96 18.13 14.05
N LYS A 57 9.59 16.98 14.31
CA LYS A 57 10.83 16.82 15.08
C LYS A 57 12.01 16.33 14.23
N ALA A 58 11.91 16.44 12.91
CA ALA A 58 12.99 16.08 12.00
C ALA A 58 14.27 16.91 12.18
N ASP A 59 14.15 18.11 12.75
CA ASP A 59 15.26 19.04 13.01
C ASP A 59 15.72 19.06 14.49
N GLU A 60 15.17 18.21 15.36
CA GLU A 60 15.48 18.23 16.79
C GLU A 60 16.83 17.53 17.08
N PRO A 61 17.85 18.24 17.60
CA PRO A 61 19.18 17.67 17.82
C PRO A 61 19.18 16.43 18.70
N ALA A 62 18.38 16.42 19.78
CA ALA A 62 18.30 15.28 20.69
C ALA A 62 17.93 13.98 19.97
N VAL A 63 16.99 14.02 19.02
CA VAL A 63 16.52 12.85 18.27
C VAL A 63 17.60 12.34 17.33
N LEU A 64 18.28 13.25 16.63
CA LEU A 64 19.36 12.91 15.70
C LEU A 64 20.60 12.37 16.43
N ASP A 65 20.97 12.99 17.55
CA ASP A 65 22.09 12.58 18.39
C ASP A 65 21.85 11.21 19.02
N ALA A 66 20.64 10.96 19.52
CA ALA A 66 20.27 9.65 20.08
C ALA A 66 20.35 8.53 19.01
N ALA A 67 19.86 8.79 17.79
CA ALA A 67 19.99 7.85 16.69
C ALA A 67 21.46 7.62 16.28
N GLY A 68 22.26 8.69 16.26
CA GLY A 68 23.70 8.61 16.01
C GLY A 68 24.45 7.80 17.06
N ALA A 69 24.12 7.97 18.35
CA ALA A 69 24.70 7.21 19.45
C ALA A 69 24.30 5.72 19.46
N LEU A 70 23.14 5.40 18.90
CA LEU A 70 22.66 4.03 18.70
C LEU A 70 23.14 3.41 17.37
N GLY A 71 23.64 4.22 16.42
CA GLY A 71 24.07 3.76 15.10
C GLY A 71 22.93 3.34 14.17
N VAL A 72 21.70 3.83 14.42
CA VAL A 72 20.49 3.41 13.70
C VAL A 72 19.86 4.56 12.91
N PRO A 73 19.11 4.27 11.83
CA PRO A 73 18.41 5.32 11.09
C PRO A 73 17.25 5.92 11.88
N THR A 74 16.98 7.21 11.64
CA THR A 74 15.75 7.89 12.09
C THR A 74 14.60 7.72 11.11
N ARG A 75 13.40 7.50 11.61
CA ARG A 75 12.15 7.44 10.83
C ARG A 75 11.17 8.49 11.36
N PHE A 76 10.74 9.39 10.49
CA PHE A 76 9.83 10.47 10.82
C PHE A 76 8.46 10.24 10.18
N LEU A 77 7.41 10.37 10.99
CA LEU A 77 6.03 10.10 10.55
C LEU A 77 5.17 11.35 10.68
N ALA A 78 4.27 11.54 9.72
CA ALA A 78 3.30 12.62 9.72
C ALA A 78 2.35 12.51 10.93
N GLY A 79 1.96 13.66 11.48
CA GLY A 79 1.08 13.75 12.65
C GLY A 79 -0.24 12.97 12.46
N GLU A 80 -0.80 12.97 11.26
CA GLU A 80 -2.03 12.24 10.92
C GLU A 80 -1.86 10.72 11.00
N ALA A 81 -0.70 10.20 10.56
CA ALA A 81 -0.39 8.78 10.65
C ALA A 81 -0.25 8.35 12.12
N LEU A 82 0.42 9.16 12.94
CA LEU A 82 0.55 8.92 14.38
C LEU A 82 -0.81 8.99 15.09
N ALA A 83 -1.67 9.93 14.69
CA ALA A 83 -2.98 10.13 15.32
C ALA A 83 -3.97 8.97 15.06
N ALA A 84 -3.77 8.22 13.98
CA ALA A 84 -4.58 7.05 13.64
C ALA A 84 -4.24 5.80 14.48
N VAL A 85 -3.14 5.82 15.25
CA VAL A 85 -2.71 4.68 16.05
C VAL A 85 -3.43 4.67 17.40
N ALA A 86 -4.13 3.57 17.68
CA ALA A 86 -4.63 3.31 19.02
C ALA A 86 -3.45 2.99 19.94
N VAL A 87 -3.19 3.87 20.92
CA VAL A 87 -2.06 3.76 21.84
C VAL A 87 -2.55 3.62 23.29
N PRO A 88 -1.85 2.85 24.15
CA PRO A 88 -2.27 2.63 25.53
C PRO A 88 -2.27 3.90 26.39
N THR A 89 -1.41 4.88 26.07
CA THR A 89 -1.22 6.07 26.90
C THR A 89 -1.42 7.36 26.10
N PRO A 90 -2.65 7.71 25.70
CA PRO A 90 -2.92 8.97 25.02
C PRO A 90 -2.62 10.17 25.95
N SER A 91 -2.08 11.26 25.39
CA SER A 91 -1.72 12.49 26.10
C SER A 91 -2.47 13.68 25.51
N ALA A 92 -3.49 14.15 26.23
CA ALA A 92 -4.30 15.31 25.83
C ALA A 92 -3.48 16.59 25.61
N VAL A 93 -2.33 16.73 26.28
CA VAL A 93 -1.42 17.89 26.15
C VAL A 93 -0.63 17.89 24.83
N VAL A 94 -0.46 16.75 24.17
CA VAL A 94 0.33 16.63 22.91
C VAL A 94 -0.54 16.85 21.67
N ALA A 95 -1.84 16.52 21.75
CA ALA A 95 -2.78 16.67 20.65
C ALA A 95 -2.89 18.12 20.13
N ALA A 96 -2.74 19.11 21.02
CA ALA A 96 -2.84 20.53 20.67
C ALA A 96 -1.57 21.10 19.98
N ALA A 97 -0.40 20.49 20.17
CA ALA A 97 0.88 21.02 19.67
C ALA A 97 1.41 20.27 18.44
N VAL A 98 1.10 18.98 18.30
CA VAL A 98 1.69 18.09 17.27
C VAL A 98 0.61 17.32 16.48
N GLY A 99 -0.67 17.55 16.78
CA GLY A 99 -1.78 16.92 16.05
C GLY A 99 -1.99 15.43 16.34
N THR A 100 -1.28 14.83 17.31
CA THR A 100 -1.42 13.41 17.71
C THR A 100 -1.52 13.24 19.24
N PRO A 101 -2.32 12.29 19.76
CA PRO A 101 -2.38 11.98 21.18
C PRO A 101 -1.12 11.27 21.71
N SER A 102 -0.26 10.67 20.88
CA SER A 102 1.00 10.05 21.32
C SER A 102 2.00 10.00 20.17
N VAL A 103 3.22 10.51 20.38
CA VAL A 103 4.31 10.42 19.39
C VAL A 103 5.10 9.14 19.60
N ALA A 104 5.65 8.93 20.80
CA ALA A 104 6.56 7.83 21.09
C ALA A 104 5.94 6.44 20.82
N GLU A 105 4.74 6.15 21.36
CA GLU A 105 4.12 4.82 21.20
C GLU A 105 3.66 4.58 19.76
N ALA A 106 3.03 5.58 19.14
CA ALA A 106 2.54 5.48 17.78
C ALA A 106 3.68 5.31 16.77
N ALA A 107 4.76 6.07 16.94
CA ALA A 107 5.92 5.99 16.07
C ALA A 107 6.66 4.65 16.24
N ALA A 108 6.82 4.16 17.48
CA ALA A 108 7.42 2.85 17.74
C ALA A 108 6.63 1.73 17.05
N LEU A 109 5.30 1.68 17.25
CA LEU A 109 4.44 0.64 16.70
C LEU A 109 4.37 0.70 15.17
N LEU A 110 4.22 1.90 14.59
CA LEU A 110 4.16 2.04 13.14
C LEU A 110 5.47 1.66 12.46
N VAL A 111 6.62 2.03 13.03
CA VAL A 111 7.89 1.69 12.39
C VAL A 111 8.29 0.24 12.64
N ALA A 112 8.00 -0.32 13.83
CA ALA A 112 8.22 -1.74 14.10
C ALA A 112 7.31 -2.64 13.25
N GLY A 113 6.08 -2.20 12.98
CA GLY A 113 5.11 -2.96 12.19
C GLY A 113 5.03 -2.55 10.73
N ASP A 114 6.03 -1.83 10.22
CA ASP A 114 6.13 -1.38 8.82
C ASP A 114 4.84 -0.68 8.28
N GLY A 115 4.25 0.17 9.13
CA GLY A 115 3.01 0.91 8.88
C GLY A 115 1.76 0.29 9.49
N ASP A 116 1.83 -0.95 10.01
CA ASP A 116 0.74 -1.60 10.76
C ASP A 116 1.07 -1.68 12.26
N PRO A 117 0.43 -0.86 13.12
CA PRO A 117 0.73 -0.87 14.55
C PRO A 117 0.31 -2.18 15.26
N LEU A 118 -0.49 -3.05 14.63
CA LEU A 118 -0.87 -4.37 15.16
C LEU A 118 0.15 -5.48 14.78
N ALA A 119 1.02 -5.22 13.81
CA ALA A 119 2.14 -6.10 13.44
C ALA A 119 3.38 -5.88 14.34
N ALA A 120 3.25 -5.04 15.36
CA ALA A 120 4.26 -4.80 16.37
C ALA A 120 3.66 -4.97 17.76
N ARG A 121 4.50 -5.35 18.72
CA ARG A 121 4.11 -5.44 20.13
C ARG A 121 4.84 -4.41 20.95
N LEU A 122 4.12 -3.58 21.69
CA LEU A 122 4.72 -2.67 22.64
C LEU A 122 5.37 -3.49 23.78
N LEU A 123 6.68 -3.42 23.90
CA LEU A 123 7.44 -4.00 25.02
C LEU A 123 7.46 -3.05 26.20
N VAL A 124 7.67 -1.76 25.91
CA VAL A 124 7.71 -0.70 26.91
C VAL A 124 6.76 0.40 26.47
N ALA A 125 5.67 0.55 27.22
CA ALA A 125 4.76 1.68 27.06
C ALA A 125 5.45 2.99 27.45
N LYS A 126 4.84 4.12 27.08
CA LYS A 126 5.46 5.44 27.22
C LYS A 126 6.12 5.68 28.59
N ARG A 127 7.43 5.92 28.58
CA ARG A 127 8.21 6.50 29.67
C ARG A 127 8.42 7.98 29.39
N ARG A 128 8.67 8.75 30.45
CA ARG A 128 8.79 10.20 30.40
C ARG A 128 9.94 10.65 31.29
N SER A 129 10.75 11.57 30.78
CA SER A 129 11.70 12.40 31.53
C SER A 129 11.16 13.84 31.65
N ALA A 130 11.99 14.81 32.02
CA ALA A 130 11.56 16.21 32.11
C ALA A 130 11.14 16.75 30.72
N HIS A 131 11.90 16.39 29.68
CA HIS A 131 11.76 16.96 28.33
C HIS A 131 11.48 15.91 27.24
N ALA A 132 11.53 14.62 27.56
CA ALA A 132 11.39 13.56 26.57
C ALA A 132 10.39 12.47 26.97
N THR A 133 9.98 11.72 25.95
CA THR A 133 9.18 10.50 26.05
C THR A 133 9.77 9.42 25.17
N CYS A 134 9.69 8.17 25.62
CA CYS A 134 10.24 7.00 24.92
C CYS A 134 9.27 5.82 25.05
N ALA A 135 9.17 5.01 24.00
CA ALA A 135 8.44 3.74 24.00
C ALA A 135 9.21 2.73 23.12
N ILE A 136 9.07 1.44 23.40
CA ILE A 136 9.76 0.37 22.66
C ILE A 136 8.73 -0.60 22.11
N ALA A 137 8.82 -0.86 20.81
CA ALA A 137 8.02 -1.87 20.13
C ALA A 137 8.94 -2.95 19.54
N GLU A 138 8.50 -4.20 19.64
CA GLU A 138 9.12 -5.37 19.02
C GLU A 138 8.48 -5.66 17.68
N VAL A 139 9.33 -5.98 16.70
CA VAL A 139 8.90 -6.47 15.38
C VAL A 139 8.41 -7.91 15.56
N LEU A 140 7.15 -8.20 15.18
CA LEU A 140 6.60 -9.55 15.21
C LEU A 140 6.79 -10.22 13.84
N GLY A 141 7.82 -11.07 13.71
CA GLY A 141 8.11 -11.86 12.49
C GLY A 141 9.59 -11.85 12.08
N ASP A 142 10.01 -12.80 11.23
CA ASP A 142 11.43 -13.06 10.84
C ASP A 142 12.08 -11.98 9.95
N ALA A 143 11.50 -10.78 9.86
CA ALA A 143 12.03 -9.70 9.03
C ALA A 143 12.77 -8.67 9.90
N ALA A 144 14.10 -8.78 9.98
CA ALA A 144 14.94 -7.65 10.39
C ALA A 144 14.70 -6.47 9.42
N PRO A 145 14.48 -5.24 9.89
CA PRO A 145 14.13 -4.15 8.99
C PRO A 145 15.36 -3.75 8.18
N THR A 146 15.26 -3.94 6.86
CA THR A 146 16.31 -3.53 5.94
C THR A 146 16.37 -2.01 5.84
N ALA A 147 17.59 -1.47 5.99
CA ALA A 147 17.93 -0.09 5.67
C ALA A 147 17.77 0.15 4.15
N SER A 148 16.54 0.37 3.71
CA SER A 148 16.23 1.00 2.43
C SER A 148 14.85 1.64 2.56
N GLY A 149 14.73 2.89 2.14
CA GLY A 149 13.45 3.56 2.07
C GLY A 149 12.57 2.87 1.04
N LEU A 150 11.58 2.11 1.51
CA LEU A 150 10.45 1.66 0.72
C LEU A 150 9.17 1.94 1.49
N LEU A 151 8.18 2.38 0.72
CA LEU A 151 6.86 2.84 1.14
C LEU A 151 6.02 1.67 1.69
N PRO A 152 5.03 1.95 2.56
CA PRO A 152 4.29 0.90 3.27
C PRO A 152 3.45 0.04 2.33
N GLY A 153 3.45 -1.26 2.60
CA GLY A 153 2.39 -2.16 2.19
C GLY A 153 2.83 -3.39 1.41
N THR A 154 3.64 -4.27 2.00
CA THR A 154 3.68 -5.66 1.50
C THR A 154 2.71 -6.50 2.34
N PRO A 155 1.59 -6.98 1.78
CA PRO A 155 0.64 -7.76 2.54
C PRO A 155 1.17 -9.17 2.76
N GLU A 156 1.00 -9.67 3.98
CA GLU A 156 1.18 -11.09 4.28
C GLU A 156 0.30 -11.94 3.35
N ARG A 157 0.95 -12.88 2.67
CA ARG A 157 0.33 -13.90 1.82
C ARG A 157 -0.20 -15.01 2.72
N THR A 158 -1.50 -15.27 2.64
CA THR A 158 -2.06 -16.51 3.20
C THR A 158 -1.65 -17.71 2.35
N ALA A 159 -1.92 -18.93 2.81
CA ALA A 159 -1.72 -20.17 2.04
C ALA A 159 -2.45 -20.20 0.67
N SER A 160 -3.29 -19.20 0.37
CA SER A 160 -3.96 -18.97 -0.93
C SER A 160 -3.43 -17.76 -1.72
N GLY A 161 -2.29 -17.17 -1.35
CA GLY A 161 -1.63 -16.08 -2.10
C GLY A 161 -2.29 -14.69 -2.00
N ALA A 162 -3.47 -14.56 -1.37
CA ALA A 162 -4.19 -13.29 -1.29
C ALA A 162 -3.74 -12.42 -0.08
N PRO A 163 -3.54 -11.10 -0.27
CA PRO A 163 -3.28 -10.12 0.78
C PRO A 163 -4.33 -10.06 1.91
N ARG A 164 -3.93 -10.09 3.19
CA ARG A 164 -4.85 -9.79 4.32
C ARG A 164 -4.98 -8.28 4.57
N ARG A 165 -6.21 -7.77 4.55
CA ARG A 165 -6.58 -6.39 4.92
C ARG A 165 -7.84 -6.38 5.78
N ALA A 166 -7.77 -5.80 6.98
CA ALA A 166 -8.96 -5.50 7.79
C ALA A 166 -9.53 -4.13 7.36
N PRO A 167 -10.80 -4.03 6.97
CA PRO A 167 -11.38 -2.75 6.57
C PRO A 167 -11.57 -1.84 7.79
N HIS A 168 -11.17 -0.57 7.66
CA HIS A 168 -11.33 0.43 8.72
C HIS A 168 -12.82 0.73 8.97
N PRO A 169 -13.27 1.09 10.20
CA PRO A 169 -14.68 1.41 10.46
C PRO A 169 -15.28 2.48 9.53
N ILE A 170 -14.51 3.53 9.18
CA ILE A 170 -14.95 4.56 8.21
C ILE A 170 -15.19 3.95 6.83
N GLU A 171 -14.35 3.00 6.41
CA GLU A 171 -14.53 2.32 5.13
C GLU A 171 -15.80 1.46 5.16
N VAL A 172 -16.00 0.67 6.22
CA VAL A 172 -17.22 -0.14 6.42
C VAL A 172 -18.48 0.74 6.36
N GLU A 173 -18.46 1.86 7.08
CA GLU A 173 -19.56 2.82 7.08
C GLU A 173 -19.76 3.48 5.71
N SER A 174 -18.67 3.78 4.99
CA SER A 174 -18.73 4.31 3.63
C SER A 174 -19.39 3.32 2.66
N TYR A 175 -19.09 2.02 2.75
CA TYR A 175 -19.77 1.00 1.94
C TYR A 175 -21.24 0.84 2.33
N ARG A 176 -21.58 0.98 3.61
CA ARG A 176 -22.98 0.99 4.07
C ARG A 176 -23.77 2.13 3.43
N ILE A 177 -23.21 3.35 3.44
CA ILE A 177 -23.82 4.53 2.80
C ILE A 177 -23.88 4.38 1.28
N LEU A 178 -22.83 3.84 0.66
CA LEU A 178 -22.81 3.56 -0.78
C LEU A 178 -23.96 2.62 -1.17
N ARG A 179 -24.09 1.48 -0.48
CA ARG A 179 -25.12 0.47 -0.74
C ARG A 179 -26.55 0.95 -0.43
N SER A 180 -26.71 2.03 0.34
CA SER A 180 -28.01 2.67 0.52
C SER A 180 -28.39 3.61 -0.63
N ARG A 181 -27.45 3.94 -1.53
CA ARG A 181 -27.65 4.84 -2.68
C ARG A 181 -27.69 4.11 -4.01
N ILE A 182 -27.10 2.92 -4.09
CA ILE A 182 -27.11 2.07 -5.28
C ILE A 182 -27.28 0.60 -4.88
N ASP A 183 -28.20 -0.09 -5.55
CA ASP A 183 -28.39 -1.53 -5.39
C ASP A 183 -27.42 -2.29 -6.29
N THR A 184 -26.47 -3.00 -5.68
CA THR A 184 -25.46 -3.83 -6.33
C THR A 184 -25.67 -5.32 -6.07
N SER A 185 -26.76 -5.70 -5.41
CA SER A 185 -27.01 -7.07 -4.94
C SER A 185 -27.18 -8.08 -6.08
N GLY A 186 -27.65 -7.62 -7.23
CA GLY A 186 -27.79 -8.45 -8.44
C GLY A 186 -26.50 -8.64 -9.23
N LEU A 187 -25.39 -7.99 -8.85
CA LEU A 187 -24.11 -8.14 -9.55
C LEU A 187 -23.36 -9.40 -9.09
N PRO A 188 -22.66 -10.11 -10.00
CA PRO A 188 -21.74 -11.19 -9.61
C PRO A 188 -20.66 -10.73 -8.62
N PRO A 189 -20.04 -11.64 -7.83
CA PRO A 189 -19.19 -11.26 -6.70
C PRO A 189 -18.03 -10.30 -7.02
N LEU A 190 -17.23 -10.58 -8.05
CA LEU A 190 -16.11 -9.70 -8.42
C LEU A 190 -16.63 -8.44 -9.10
N SER A 191 -17.64 -8.56 -9.96
CA SER A 191 -18.29 -7.43 -10.61
C SER A 191 -18.86 -6.43 -9.58
N ARG A 192 -19.48 -6.94 -8.50
CA ARG A 192 -19.95 -6.17 -7.36
C ARG A 192 -18.81 -5.51 -6.62
N ALA A 193 -17.77 -6.27 -6.27
CA ALA A 193 -16.61 -5.74 -5.55
C ALA A 193 -15.93 -4.61 -6.32
N VAL A 194 -15.73 -4.78 -7.62
CA VAL A 194 -15.16 -3.73 -8.48
C VAL A 194 -16.10 -2.53 -8.59
N THR A 195 -17.40 -2.75 -8.82
CA THR A 195 -18.38 -1.66 -8.90
C THR A 195 -18.38 -0.80 -7.64
N GLU A 196 -18.52 -1.43 -6.47
CA GLU A 196 -18.56 -0.70 -5.21
C GLU A 196 -17.23 -0.01 -4.91
N ARG A 197 -16.08 -0.66 -5.17
CA ARG A 197 -14.75 -0.10 -4.90
C ARG A 197 -14.44 1.10 -5.79
N THR A 198 -14.82 1.04 -7.07
CA THR A 198 -14.62 2.15 -8.01
C THR A 198 -15.53 3.32 -7.70
N VAL A 199 -16.83 3.10 -7.45
CA VAL A 199 -17.76 4.15 -7.00
C VAL A 199 -17.28 4.81 -5.70
N HIS A 200 -16.82 4.02 -4.73
CA HIS A 200 -16.27 4.54 -3.47
C HIS A 200 -15.09 5.48 -3.70
N SER A 201 -14.18 5.14 -4.64
CA SER A 201 -12.97 5.93 -4.89
C SER A 201 -13.23 7.32 -5.49
N VAL A 202 -14.39 7.53 -6.12
CA VAL A 202 -14.76 8.81 -6.76
C VAL A 202 -16.01 9.45 -6.17
N ALA A 203 -16.66 8.81 -5.19
CA ALA A 203 -17.91 9.24 -4.57
C ALA A 203 -19.06 9.54 -5.58
N ASP A 204 -19.07 8.85 -6.71
CA ASP A 204 -20.03 9.05 -7.80
C ASP A 204 -20.76 7.73 -8.12
N VAL A 205 -22.01 7.60 -7.66
CA VAL A 205 -22.83 6.40 -7.89
C VAL A 205 -23.19 6.19 -9.37
N ALA A 206 -23.25 7.27 -10.16
CA ALA A 206 -23.53 7.16 -11.59
C ALA A 206 -22.33 6.58 -12.36
N PHE A 207 -21.16 6.41 -11.73
CA PHE A 207 -20.04 5.72 -12.35
C PHE A 207 -20.35 4.24 -12.62
N ALA A 208 -21.14 3.60 -11.74
CA ALA A 208 -21.53 2.19 -11.87
C ALA A 208 -22.24 1.91 -13.21
N GLU A 209 -23.09 2.83 -13.67
CA GLU A 209 -23.84 2.70 -14.93
C GLU A 209 -22.95 2.70 -16.17
N THR A 210 -21.71 3.16 -16.05
CA THR A 210 -20.76 3.18 -17.17
C THR A 210 -19.92 1.93 -17.27
N LEU A 211 -19.82 1.14 -16.19
CA LEU A 211 -18.92 -0.01 -16.13
C LEU A 211 -19.33 -1.07 -17.15
N VAL A 212 -18.31 -1.66 -17.76
CA VAL A 212 -18.42 -2.83 -18.64
C VAL A 212 -17.55 -3.90 -17.99
N LEU A 213 -18.22 -4.89 -17.41
CA LEU A 213 -17.62 -5.93 -16.58
C LEU A 213 -18.00 -7.30 -17.14
N ASP A 214 -17.05 -8.21 -17.11
CA ASP A 214 -17.24 -9.63 -17.41
C ASP A 214 -16.68 -10.44 -16.24
N GLU A 215 -17.54 -11.19 -15.54
CA GLU A 215 -17.17 -11.87 -14.29
C GLU A 215 -16.07 -12.92 -14.52
N ASP A 216 -16.08 -13.60 -15.65
CA ASP A 216 -15.10 -14.63 -15.98
C ASP A 216 -13.74 -14.00 -16.28
N ALA A 217 -13.70 -12.88 -17.00
CA ALA A 217 -12.49 -12.08 -17.20
C ALA A 217 -11.94 -11.55 -15.87
N LEU A 218 -12.80 -11.06 -14.97
CA LEU A 218 -12.37 -10.62 -13.63
C LEU A 218 -11.78 -11.78 -12.82
N ARG A 219 -12.39 -12.97 -12.88
CA ARG A 219 -11.90 -14.17 -12.18
C ARG A 219 -10.55 -14.62 -12.75
N ALA A 220 -10.41 -14.67 -14.07
CA ALA A 220 -9.16 -15.02 -14.74
C ALA A 220 -8.05 -14.01 -14.41
N GLY A 221 -8.35 -12.71 -14.46
CA GLY A 221 -7.41 -11.66 -14.11
C GLY A 221 -7.00 -11.68 -12.64
N ARG A 222 -7.94 -11.90 -11.72
CA ARG A 222 -7.63 -12.10 -10.29
C ARG A 222 -6.71 -13.30 -10.10
N GLN A 223 -7.03 -14.43 -10.70
CA GLN A 223 -6.20 -15.64 -10.57
C GLN A 223 -4.79 -15.39 -11.08
N ALA A 224 -4.65 -14.77 -12.26
CA ALA A 224 -3.34 -14.39 -12.80
C ALA A 224 -2.55 -13.48 -11.84
N LEU A 225 -3.22 -12.50 -11.22
CA LEU A 225 -2.58 -11.65 -10.21
C LEU A 225 -2.10 -12.47 -9.01
N LEU A 226 -2.92 -13.38 -8.48
CA LEU A 226 -2.57 -14.22 -7.33
C LEU A 226 -1.42 -15.19 -7.67
N ASP A 227 -1.37 -15.69 -8.91
CA ASP A 227 -0.31 -16.56 -9.42
C ASP A 227 1.00 -15.80 -9.72
N GLY A 228 1.03 -14.48 -9.49
CA GLY A 228 2.22 -13.65 -9.64
C GLY A 228 2.43 -13.08 -11.04
N ALA A 229 1.43 -13.10 -11.91
CA ALA A 229 1.53 -12.50 -13.25
C ALA A 229 1.98 -11.03 -13.18
N PRO A 230 2.80 -10.55 -14.13
CA PRO A 230 3.23 -9.15 -14.15
C PRO A 230 2.04 -8.19 -14.18
N LEU A 231 2.11 -7.12 -13.37
CA LEU A 231 1.13 -6.04 -13.37
C LEU A 231 1.76 -4.79 -13.98
N ILE A 232 1.38 -4.48 -15.22
CA ILE A 232 1.87 -3.32 -15.96
C ILE A 232 0.90 -2.16 -15.78
N VAL A 233 1.40 -1.00 -15.35
CA VAL A 233 0.59 0.21 -15.11
C VAL A 233 1.10 1.41 -15.92
N ASP A 234 0.18 2.24 -16.40
CA ASP A 234 0.53 3.33 -17.33
C ASP A 234 1.20 4.55 -16.68
N THR A 235 1.09 4.68 -15.36
CA THR A 235 1.57 5.86 -14.62
C THR A 235 2.21 5.48 -13.29
N ARG A 236 3.18 6.29 -12.85
CA ARG A 236 3.76 6.18 -11.50
C ARG A 236 2.73 6.40 -10.40
N MET A 237 1.70 7.22 -10.66
CA MET A 237 0.59 7.43 -9.74
C MET A 237 -0.21 6.15 -9.52
N ALA A 238 -0.44 5.35 -10.57
CA ALA A 238 -1.08 4.05 -10.43
C ALA A 238 -0.20 3.09 -9.62
N ALA A 239 1.10 3.02 -9.93
CA ALA A 239 2.07 2.21 -9.19
C ALA A 239 2.10 2.56 -7.69
N ALA A 240 2.19 3.85 -7.36
CA ALA A 240 2.21 4.31 -5.97
C ALA A 240 0.91 3.99 -5.20
N GLY A 241 -0.22 3.89 -5.91
CA GLY A 241 -1.49 3.49 -5.32
C GLY A 241 -1.63 1.98 -5.08
N ILE A 242 -0.76 1.15 -5.68
CA ILE A 242 -0.79 -0.31 -5.58
C ILE A 242 0.41 -0.75 -4.77
N THR A 243 0.26 -0.78 -3.45
CA THR A 243 1.34 -1.16 -2.55
C THR A 243 1.50 -2.67 -2.43
N ALA A 244 0.38 -3.41 -2.57
CA ALA A 244 0.29 -4.84 -2.32
C ALA A 244 1.25 -5.75 -3.08
N ARG A 245 1.84 -5.24 -4.16
CA ARG A 245 2.74 -5.97 -5.03
C ARG A 245 3.56 -5.00 -5.87
N GLU A 246 4.68 -5.50 -6.38
CA GLU A 246 5.45 -4.79 -7.39
C GLU A 246 4.62 -4.57 -8.66
N THR A 247 4.82 -3.40 -9.27
CA THR A 247 4.21 -3.00 -10.54
C THR A 247 5.30 -2.57 -11.50
N ILE A 248 5.07 -2.82 -12.79
CA ILE A 248 5.96 -2.40 -13.86
C ILE A 248 5.39 -1.11 -14.45
N VAL A 249 6.21 -0.06 -14.51
CA VAL A 249 5.84 1.24 -15.08
C VAL A 249 6.65 1.48 -16.36
N PRO A 250 6.14 1.10 -17.54
CA PRO A 250 6.90 1.19 -18.79
C PRO A 250 7.33 2.61 -19.13
N LEU A 251 6.60 3.61 -18.63
CA LEU A 251 6.94 5.02 -18.81
C LEU A 251 8.32 5.39 -18.22
N ALA A 252 8.84 4.57 -17.29
CA ALA A 252 10.19 4.74 -16.74
C ALA A 252 11.30 4.17 -17.66
N ASP A 253 10.96 3.46 -18.74
CA ASP A 253 11.95 2.93 -19.68
C ASP A 253 12.67 4.09 -20.41
N PRO A 254 14.01 4.18 -20.32
CA PRO A 254 14.78 5.24 -20.97
C PRO A 254 14.64 5.24 -22.50
N ARG A 255 14.29 4.10 -23.11
CA ARG A 255 14.07 3.96 -24.56
C ARG A 255 12.78 4.62 -25.02
N ALA A 256 11.77 4.77 -24.15
CA ALA A 256 10.42 5.21 -24.53
C ALA A 256 10.41 6.59 -25.20
N ALA A 257 11.22 7.53 -24.71
CA ALA A 257 11.32 8.87 -25.29
C ALA A 257 11.95 8.86 -26.69
N ALA A 258 12.96 8.02 -26.91
CA ALA A 258 13.59 7.88 -28.22
C ALA A 258 12.64 7.22 -29.24
N VAL A 259 11.94 6.17 -28.83
CA VAL A 259 10.94 5.49 -29.67
C VAL A 259 9.82 6.44 -30.05
N ALA A 260 9.21 7.14 -29.09
CA ALA A 260 8.13 8.11 -29.35
C ALA A 260 8.52 9.18 -30.37
N ARG A 261 9.73 9.74 -30.29
CA ARG A 261 10.22 10.71 -31.28
C ARG A 261 10.38 10.10 -32.66
N ARG A 262 10.90 8.87 -32.75
CA ARG A 262 11.14 8.19 -34.03
C ARG A 262 9.83 7.79 -34.72
N THR A 263 8.82 7.40 -33.96
CA THR A 263 7.54 6.90 -34.50
C THR A 263 6.46 7.99 -34.58
N GLY A 264 6.70 9.18 -34.03
CA GLY A 264 5.68 10.23 -33.94
C GLY A 264 4.55 9.91 -32.95
N SER A 265 4.75 8.95 -32.05
CA SER A 265 3.74 8.55 -31.05
C SER A 265 3.92 9.29 -29.72
N THR A 266 2.97 9.11 -28.80
CA THR A 266 3.16 9.56 -27.42
C THR A 266 4.21 8.70 -26.70
N ARG A 267 4.79 9.23 -25.62
CA ARG A 267 5.69 8.46 -24.73
C ARG A 267 4.99 7.24 -24.14
N SER A 268 3.72 7.36 -23.76
CA SER A 268 2.95 6.25 -23.18
C SER A 268 2.69 5.14 -24.21
N ALA A 269 2.33 5.48 -25.45
CA ALA A 269 2.18 4.51 -26.53
C ALA A 269 3.49 3.78 -26.83
N ALA A 270 4.60 4.51 -26.95
CA ALA A 270 5.92 3.95 -27.19
C ALA A 270 6.37 3.01 -26.05
N ALA A 271 6.15 3.43 -24.81
CA ALA A 271 6.47 2.64 -23.63
C ALA A 271 5.66 1.34 -23.57
N PHE A 272 4.36 1.39 -23.90
CA PHE A 272 3.51 0.21 -23.92
C PHE A 272 3.88 -0.76 -25.04
N GLY A 273 4.25 -0.25 -26.23
CA GLY A 273 4.78 -1.11 -27.30
C GLY A 273 6.09 -1.81 -26.92
N LEU A 274 6.96 -1.16 -26.14
CA LEU A 274 8.18 -1.80 -25.61
C LEU A 274 7.83 -2.87 -24.57
N ALA A 275 7.00 -2.53 -23.58
CA ALA A 275 6.60 -3.49 -22.55
C ALA A 275 5.84 -4.68 -23.13
N ALA A 276 5.07 -4.49 -24.20
CA ALA A 276 4.36 -5.55 -24.92
C ALA A 276 5.34 -6.62 -25.46
N ALA A 277 6.49 -6.18 -25.99
CA ALA A 277 7.54 -7.08 -26.44
C ALA A 277 8.21 -7.82 -25.27
N ASP A 278 8.37 -7.15 -24.12
CA ASP A 278 8.98 -7.72 -22.92
C ASP A 278 8.01 -8.67 -22.16
N HIS A 279 6.70 -8.53 -22.36
CA HIS A 279 5.64 -9.31 -21.71
C HIS A 279 4.57 -9.81 -22.70
N PRO A 280 4.90 -10.78 -23.57
CA PRO A 280 4.00 -11.24 -24.63
C PRO A 280 2.80 -12.05 -24.12
N ASP A 281 2.86 -12.68 -22.94
CA ASP A 281 1.84 -13.61 -22.47
C ASP A 281 1.50 -13.43 -20.98
N GLY A 282 0.21 -13.49 -20.66
CA GLY A 282 -0.30 -13.71 -19.30
C GLY A 282 -0.24 -12.50 -18.36
N ALA A 283 0.28 -11.35 -18.80
CA ALA A 283 0.35 -10.17 -17.95
C ALA A 283 -1.01 -9.46 -17.78
N VAL A 284 -1.18 -8.78 -16.66
CA VAL A 284 -2.32 -7.89 -16.39
C VAL A 284 -1.91 -6.45 -16.67
N TRP A 285 -2.70 -5.76 -17.49
CA TRP A 285 -2.42 -4.41 -17.95
C TRP A 285 -3.45 -3.43 -17.42
N ALA A 286 -3.01 -2.38 -16.75
CA ALA A 286 -3.89 -1.38 -16.15
C ALA A 286 -3.55 0.03 -16.64
N ILE A 287 -4.53 0.65 -17.30
CA ILE A 287 -4.38 1.93 -17.98
C ILE A 287 -5.43 2.89 -17.43
N GLY A 288 -5.00 3.83 -16.58
CA GLY A 288 -5.89 4.80 -15.94
C GLY A 288 -5.82 6.21 -16.51
N ASN A 289 -4.78 6.53 -17.28
CA ASN A 289 -4.51 7.90 -17.71
C ASN A 289 -4.37 8.06 -19.22
N ALA A 290 -3.67 7.16 -19.92
CA ALA A 290 -3.27 7.38 -21.30
C ALA A 290 -4.09 6.55 -22.32
N PRO A 291 -5.09 7.14 -23.01
CA PRO A 291 -5.80 6.46 -24.10
C PRO A 291 -4.86 5.89 -25.17
N THR A 292 -3.78 6.60 -25.45
CA THR A 292 -2.76 6.19 -26.44
C THR A 292 -1.96 4.96 -26.01
N ALA A 293 -1.80 4.71 -24.70
CA ALA A 293 -1.22 3.47 -24.20
C ALA A 293 -2.16 2.28 -24.44
N LEU A 294 -3.46 2.48 -24.21
CA LEU A 294 -4.47 1.45 -24.47
C LEU A 294 -4.57 1.11 -25.96
N PHE A 295 -4.58 2.10 -26.85
CA PHE A 295 -4.52 1.85 -28.29
C PHE A 295 -3.28 1.06 -28.70
N ALA A 296 -2.10 1.46 -28.23
CA ALA A 296 -0.86 0.74 -28.54
C ALA A 296 -0.91 -0.73 -28.08
N LEU A 297 -1.43 -1.01 -26.88
CA LEU A 297 -1.63 -2.39 -26.43
C LEU A 297 -2.59 -3.16 -27.33
N LEU A 298 -3.72 -2.55 -27.72
CA LEU A 298 -4.70 -3.19 -28.60
C LEU A 298 -4.12 -3.49 -29.98
N ASP A 299 -3.26 -2.63 -30.53
CA ASP A 299 -2.56 -2.88 -31.78
C ASP A 299 -1.63 -4.12 -31.67
N GLU A 300 -0.93 -4.27 -30.55
CA GLU A 300 -0.07 -5.42 -30.28
C GLU A 300 -0.87 -6.72 -30.09
N VAL A 301 -2.04 -6.64 -29.46
CA VAL A 301 -2.97 -7.77 -29.33
C VAL A 301 -3.55 -8.16 -30.69
N ALA A 302 -4.02 -7.19 -31.49
CA ALA A 302 -4.57 -7.45 -32.81
C ALA A 302 -3.55 -8.09 -33.75
N ALA A 303 -2.27 -7.76 -33.57
CA ALA A 303 -1.16 -8.39 -34.29
C ALA A 303 -0.75 -9.77 -33.73
N GLY A 304 -1.41 -10.27 -32.68
CA GLY A 304 -1.11 -11.56 -32.05
C GLY A 304 0.21 -11.61 -31.28
N ARG A 305 0.81 -10.46 -30.99
CA ARG A 305 2.11 -10.35 -30.29
C ARG A 305 1.97 -10.33 -28.78
N VAL A 306 0.80 -9.95 -28.27
CA VAL A 306 0.49 -9.94 -26.84
C VAL A 306 -0.83 -10.65 -26.55
N ARG A 307 -0.85 -11.46 -25.50
CA ARG A 307 -2.05 -12.12 -24.95
C ARG A 307 -2.20 -11.79 -23.46
N PRO A 308 -2.91 -10.70 -23.11
CA PRO A 308 -3.15 -10.30 -21.73
C PRO A 308 -3.98 -11.33 -20.97
N ALA A 309 -3.70 -11.54 -19.67
CA ALA A 309 -4.62 -12.24 -18.79
C ALA A 309 -5.86 -11.39 -18.47
N LEU A 310 -5.67 -10.07 -18.33
CA LEU A 310 -6.74 -9.09 -18.15
C LEU A 310 -6.24 -7.70 -18.57
N VAL A 311 -7.11 -6.91 -19.19
CA VAL A 311 -6.89 -5.48 -19.43
C VAL A 311 -7.89 -4.65 -18.63
N ILE A 312 -7.39 -3.85 -17.68
CA ILE A 312 -8.14 -2.83 -16.94
C ILE A 312 -7.97 -1.50 -17.68
N GLY A 313 -8.85 -1.23 -18.63
CA GLY A 313 -8.81 -0.02 -19.45
C GLY A 313 -9.76 1.04 -18.92
N LEU A 314 -9.27 1.95 -18.09
CA LEU A 314 -10.04 3.05 -17.53
C LEU A 314 -9.38 4.43 -17.79
N PRO A 315 -8.82 4.72 -18.98
CA PRO A 315 -8.26 6.04 -19.23
C PRO A 315 -9.34 7.13 -19.11
N VAL A 316 -8.96 8.26 -18.53
CA VAL A 316 -9.77 9.47 -18.44
C VAL A 316 -9.39 10.46 -19.55
N GLY A 317 -10.35 11.24 -20.02
CA GLY A 317 -10.08 12.42 -20.82
C GLY A 317 -11.09 12.66 -21.94
N PHE A 318 -10.99 13.84 -22.55
CA PHE A 318 -11.89 14.27 -23.62
C PHE A 318 -11.41 13.90 -25.02
N VAL A 319 -10.18 13.39 -25.15
CA VAL A 319 -9.59 13.00 -26.45
C VAL A 319 -9.19 11.53 -26.39
N GLY A 320 -9.88 10.69 -27.19
CA GLY A 320 -9.57 9.27 -27.37
C GLY A 320 -9.90 8.35 -26.19
N ALA A 321 -10.25 8.86 -25.00
CA ALA A 321 -10.57 8.01 -23.85
C ALA A 321 -11.82 7.15 -24.09
N ALA A 322 -12.92 7.76 -24.51
CA ALA A 322 -14.14 7.03 -24.85
C ALA A 322 -13.89 6.01 -26.00
N ASP A 323 -13.18 6.43 -27.05
CA ASP A 323 -12.91 5.59 -28.21
C ASP A 323 -12.00 4.40 -27.88
N SER A 324 -10.93 4.60 -27.11
CA SER A 324 -10.00 3.54 -26.71
C SER A 324 -10.68 2.48 -25.85
N LYS A 325 -11.55 2.89 -24.92
CA LYS A 325 -12.35 1.98 -24.10
C LYS A 325 -13.41 1.25 -24.90
N ALA A 326 -14.05 1.94 -25.85
CA ALA A 326 -14.99 1.31 -26.77
C ALA A 326 -14.29 0.28 -27.69
N ALA A 327 -13.06 0.57 -28.12
CA ALA A 327 -12.23 -0.38 -28.86
C ALA A 327 -11.86 -1.60 -28.00
N LEU A 328 -11.44 -1.39 -26.75
CA LEU A 328 -11.16 -2.47 -25.80
C LEU A 328 -12.39 -3.37 -25.61
N ALA A 329 -13.57 -2.80 -25.34
CA ALA A 329 -14.80 -3.55 -25.15
C ALA A 329 -15.20 -4.41 -26.37
N ARG A 330 -14.79 -4.01 -27.58
CA ARG A 330 -15.06 -4.78 -28.82
C ARG A 330 -13.93 -5.73 -29.22
N SER A 331 -12.79 -5.68 -28.55
CA SER A 331 -11.58 -6.42 -28.95
C SER A 331 -11.66 -7.93 -28.72
N GLY A 332 -12.56 -8.39 -27.83
CA GLY A 332 -12.64 -9.79 -27.40
C GLY A 332 -11.60 -10.18 -26.35
N VAL A 333 -10.73 -9.26 -25.93
CA VAL A 333 -9.77 -9.47 -24.85
C VAL A 333 -10.50 -9.51 -23.50
N PRO A 334 -10.12 -10.39 -22.55
CA PRO A 334 -10.60 -10.33 -21.18
C PRO A 334 -10.34 -8.93 -20.61
N CYS A 335 -11.40 -8.19 -20.27
CA CYS A 335 -11.24 -6.80 -19.89
C CYS A 335 -12.26 -6.32 -18.85
N LEU A 336 -11.84 -5.25 -18.18
CA LEU A 336 -12.67 -4.35 -17.40
C LEU A 336 -12.53 -2.95 -18.00
N THR A 337 -13.65 -2.27 -18.25
CA THR A 337 -13.61 -0.88 -18.73
C THR A 337 -14.89 -0.12 -18.36
N ASN A 338 -15.06 1.08 -18.90
CA ASN A 338 -16.28 1.85 -18.78
C ASN A 338 -16.54 2.73 -20.02
N ARG A 339 -17.80 3.13 -20.22
CA ARG A 339 -18.23 4.00 -21.34
C ARG A 339 -17.96 5.49 -21.04
N GLY A 340 -17.74 6.28 -22.09
CA GLY A 340 -17.58 7.74 -22.01
C GLY A 340 -16.18 8.20 -21.58
N GLU A 341 -16.05 9.43 -21.11
CA GLU A 341 -14.79 10.13 -20.82
C GLU A 341 -14.27 9.88 -19.39
N ARG A 342 -15.16 9.49 -18.47
CA ARG A 342 -14.84 9.22 -17.07
C ARG A 342 -13.89 8.04 -16.94
N GLY A 343 -12.96 8.10 -16.00
CA GLY A 343 -11.95 7.07 -15.77
C GLY A 343 -10.96 7.57 -14.73
N GLY A 344 -9.70 7.20 -14.87
CA GLY A 344 -8.63 7.77 -14.07
C GLY A 344 -7.85 6.73 -13.30
N THR A 345 -6.70 7.17 -12.80
CA THR A 345 -5.89 6.35 -11.90
C THR A 345 -6.61 5.92 -10.63
N PRO A 346 -7.43 6.76 -9.93
CA PRO A 346 -8.12 6.32 -8.71
C PRO A 346 -9.03 5.11 -8.93
N VAL A 347 -9.88 5.13 -9.97
CA VAL A 347 -10.76 4.01 -10.31
C VAL A 347 -9.99 2.80 -10.83
N THR A 348 -8.85 3.00 -11.50
CA THR A 348 -7.98 1.91 -11.96
C THR A 348 -7.35 1.16 -10.78
N VAL A 349 -6.77 1.91 -9.83
CA VAL A 349 -6.20 1.35 -8.60
C VAL A 349 -7.30 0.69 -7.76
N ALA A 350 -8.47 1.32 -7.66
CA ALA A 350 -9.64 0.75 -6.98
C ALA A 350 -10.06 -0.60 -7.58
N ALA A 351 -10.13 -0.73 -8.90
CA ALA A 351 -10.45 -1.99 -9.56
C ALA A 351 -9.40 -3.09 -9.25
N ILE A 352 -8.11 -2.76 -9.30
CA ILE A 352 -7.04 -3.70 -8.94
C ILE A 352 -7.15 -4.14 -7.48
N HIS A 353 -7.38 -3.20 -6.57
CA HIS A 353 -7.59 -3.51 -5.15
C HIS A 353 -8.82 -4.38 -4.93
N ALA A 354 -9.91 -4.15 -5.65
CA ALA A 354 -11.08 -5.02 -5.58
C ALA A 354 -10.70 -6.47 -5.94
N LEU A 355 -9.92 -6.69 -7.01
CA LEU A 355 -9.48 -8.02 -7.40
C LEU A 355 -8.51 -8.67 -6.38
N LEU A 356 -7.53 -7.92 -5.89
CA LEU A 356 -6.52 -8.44 -4.95
C LEU A 356 -7.08 -8.77 -3.57
N TYR A 357 -8.01 -7.95 -3.07
CA TYR A 357 -8.52 -8.07 -1.70
C TYR A 357 -9.90 -8.75 -1.63
N HIS A 358 -10.50 -9.13 -2.75
CA HIS A 358 -11.76 -9.88 -2.72
C HIS A 358 -11.56 -11.21 -1.99
N ARG A 359 -12.47 -11.51 -1.06
CA ARG A 359 -12.49 -12.77 -0.32
C ARG A 359 -13.64 -13.59 -0.87
N ASP A 360 -13.32 -14.81 -1.31
CA ASP A 360 -14.30 -15.74 -1.86
C ASP A 360 -15.30 -16.24 -0.77
N ASP A 361 -14.91 -16.13 0.52
CA ASP A 361 -15.77 -16.41 1.67
C ASP A 361 -16.66 -15.20 2.01
N GLN A 362 -17.86 -15.19 1.42
CA GLN A 362 -19.04 -14.53 1.98
C GLN A 362 -20.09 -15.60 2.37
N THR A 363 -19.70 -16.61 3.15
CA THR A 363 -20.62 -17.16 4.15
C THR A 363 -20.69 -16.16 5.29
N ILE A 364 -21.61 -15.21 5.18
CA ILE A 364 -22.01 -14.38 6.31
C ILE A 364 -22.68 -15.34 7.30
N GLU A 365 -21.95 -15.81 8.31
CA GLU A 365 -22.59 -16.27 9.54
C GLU A 365 -23.31 -15.05 10.14
N GLU A 366 -24.64 -15.08 10.08
CA GLU A 366 -25.47 -14.11 10.81
C GLU A 366 -25.07 -14.15 12.28
N PRO A 367 -24.89 -13.00 12.95
CA PRO A 367 -24.69 -13.00 14.39
C PRO A 367 -25.91 -13.65 15.06
N PRO A 368 -25.73 -14.41 16.15
CA PRO A 368 -26.83 -15.02 16.86
C PRO A 368 -27.81 -13.92 17.30
N ARG A 369 -29.07 -14.06 16.87
CA ARG A 369 -30.15 -13.17 17.29
C ARG A 369 -30.35 -13.30 18.81
N PRO A 370 -30.60 -12.18 19.52
CA PRO A 370 -30.71 -12.14 20.97
C PRO A 370 -31.85 -12.98 21.54
#